data_AF-A0A536KY00-F1
#
_entry.id   AF-A0A536KY00-F1
#
_cell.length_a   1.000
_cell.length_b   1.000
_cell.length_c   1.000
_cell.angle_alpha   90.00
_cell.angle_beta   90.00
_cell.angle_gamma   90.00
#
_symmetry.space_group_name_H-M   'P 1'
#
loop_
_entity.id
_entity.type
_entity.pdbx_description
1 polymer ?
#
loop_
_entity_poly.entity_id
_entity_poly.type
_entity_poly.pdbx_seq_one_letter_code
_entity_poly.pdbx_strand_id
1 'polypeptide(L)'
;MAMSHGFVVWFTGLSGAGKSTIANALQSELTRRGRHSELLDGDEVRTHLSKGLGFSKDDRDTNIRRIGYVARLVARSGGVAITAAISPYREVRDEVRSQMPGFVEVFVRAPLDTLVERDTKGLYRKAIAGEIANFTGVSDPYEEPLHPEVVCDTSKESVAESVAKVVDRLERLGHLPRQARERLPAGEELNELRLLARNLPHLQVGQRELADVFMLAAGALTPVDAFVGREDYESIVARGRLANGAPFTIPIVLRTEDAPTAGRLGLFIGDRPVAILDVAEAYEADRPAEALAVYGTEDEAHPGVRVLKGSGRWAVAGEVVALARPSSGFPEFDLTPRQVREVKAQRGWQTMVGFQTRNPVHRAHEYLQKVALESIDGLLLHPLVGETKSDDIPAAVRMRCYEELLAGYFPSDRVLLATNPAWMRYAGPKEAVFHAIVRRNYGCTHFIVGRDHAGVGSYYDTYAAHRVFDGYRADELGIEILRFEHTFYCEACGGMASTRTCPHPKEMHKTLSGTAVRKLLDEGQDLPPEFTRPEVARVLLDAAQEEKEEATA
;
A
#
# COMPACT_ATOMS: atom_id res chain seq x y z
N MET A 1 9.95 -6.91 15.41
CA MET A 1 10.09 -7.19 13.95
C MET A 1 9.34 -8.48 13.65
N ALA A 2 8.24 -8.43 12.90
CA ALA A 2 7.51 -9.63 12.51
C ALA A 2 8.40 -10.52 11.63
N MET A 3 8.47 -11.81 11.93
CA MET A 3 9.12 -12.77 11.04
C MET A 3 8.28 -12.88 9.77
N SER A 4 8.62 -12.11 8.72
CA SER A 4 8.02 -12.39 7.42
C SER A 4 8.52 -13.77 6.97
N HIS A 5 7.60 -14.59 6.46
CA HIS A 5 7.88 -15.97 6.07
C HIS A 5 9.13 -16.04 5.18
N GLY A 6 10.02 -16.99 5.47
CA GLY A 6 11.20 -17.22 4.65
C GLY A 6 10.80 -17.87 3.32
N PHE A 7 11.62 -17.66 2.30
CA PHE A 7 11.38 -18.14 0.93
C PHE A 7 12.72 -18.40 0.23
N VAL A 8 12.67 -19.04 -0.94
CA VAL A 8 13.86 -19.42 -1.72
C VAL A 8 13.82 -18.75 -3.09
N VAL A 9 14.90 -18.09 -3.47
CA VAL A 9 15.13 -17.58 -4.82
C VAL A 9 16.18 -18.45 -5.50
N TRP A 10 15.74 -19.26 -6.46
CA TRP A 10 16.58 -20.25 -7.12
C TRP A 10 17.05 -19.79 -8.50
N PHE A 11 18.26 -19.24 -8.58
CA PHE A 11 18.86 -18.89 -9.87
C PHE A 11 19.44 -20.13 -10.55
N THR A 12 18.97 -20.40 -11.77
CA THR A 12 19.46 -21.47 -12.66
C THR A 12 19.86 -20.88 -14.01
N GLY A 13 20.84 -21.49 -14.68
CA GLY A 13 21.37 -21.00 -15.96
C GLY A 13 22.77 -21.50 -16.25
N LEU A 14 23.20 -21.39 -17.51
CA LEU A 14 24.53 -21.79 -17.95
C LEU A 14 25.66 -21.02 -17.23
N SER A 15 26.88 -21.57 -17.27
CA SER A 15 28.06 -20.90 -16.72
C SER A 15 28.27 -19.54 -17.39
N GLY A 16 28.61 -18.49 -16.65
CA GLY A 16 28.77 -17.13 -17.21
C GLY A 16 27.47 -16.39 -17.55
N ALA A 17 26.29 -16.99 -17.35
CA ALA A 17 25.02 -16.32 -17.63
C ALA A 17 24.70 -15.13 -16.70
N GLY A 18 25.43 -14.94 -15.60
CA GLY A 18 25.23 -13.80 -14.69
C GLY A 18 24.46 -14.09 -13.39
N LYS A 19 24.22 -15.37 -13.06
CA LYS A 19 23.53 -15.80 -11.82
C LYS A 19 24.10 -15.15 -10.56
N SER A 20 25.38 -15.35 -10.26
CA SER A 20 25.99 -14.81 -9.04
C SER A 20 25.96 -13.28 -9.02
N THR A 21 26.08 -12.61 -10.18
CA THR A 21 25.97 -11.15 -10.28
C THR A 21 24.59 -10.64 -9.87
N ILE A 22 23.52 -11.23 -10.44
CA ILE A 22 22.14 -10.86 -10.11
C ILE A 22 21.80 -11.24 -8.66
N ALA A 23 22.27 -12.42 -8.21
CA ALA A 23 22.04 -12.90 -6.85
C ALA A 23 22.65 -11.98 -5.78
N ASN A 24 23.88 -11.49 -5.97
CA ASN A 24 24.52 -10.53 -5.08
C ASN A 24 23.79 -9.17 -5.05
N ALA A 25 23.39 -8.68 -6.22
CA ALA A 25 22.61 -7.43 -6.30
C ALA A 25 21.24 -7.57 -5.62
N LEU A 26 20.56 -8.71 -5.78
CA LEU A 26 19.33 -9.02 -5.07
C LEU A 26 19.55 -9.10 -3.56
N GLN A 27 20.62 -9.74 -3.09
CA GLN A 27 20.95 -9.82 -1.66
C GLN A 27 21.10 -8.42 -1.04
N SER A 28 21.72 -7.50 -1.77
CA SER A 28 21.88 -6.11 -1.35
C SER A 28 20.52 -5.40 -1.24
N GLU A 29 19.62 -5.61 -2.21
CA GLU A 29 18.26 -5.07 -2.18
C GLU A 29 17.40 -5.66 -1.06
N LEU A 30 17.50 -6.97 -0.80
CA LEU A 30 16.84 -7.62 0.33
C LEU A 30 17.31 -7.04 1.67
N THR A 31 18.63 -6.81 1.80
CA THR A 31 19.23 -6.18 2.98
C THR A 31 18.70 -4.76 3.18
N ARG A 32 18.61 -3.96 2.11
CA ARG A 32 18.00 -2.61 2.14
C ARG A 32 16.55 -2.63 2.61
N ARG A 33 15.82 -3.70 2.30
CA ARG A 33 14.43 -3.95 2.74
C ARG A 33 14.33 -4.57 4.14
N GLY A 34 15.44 -4.69 4.87
CA GLY A 34 15.47 -5.27 6.22
C GLY A 34 15.25 -6.79 6.24
N ARG A 35 15.51 -7.49 5.13
CA ARG A 35 15.41 -8.96 5.05
C ARG A 35 16.79 -9.59 5.21
N HIS A 36 16.89 -10.51 6.18
CA HIS A 36 18.07 -11.37 6.31
C HIS A 36 18.08 -12.40 5.18
N SER A 37 19.19 -12.47 4.44
CA SER A 37 19.32 -13.35 3.28
C SER A 37 20.72 -13.97 3.20
N GLU A 38 20.76 -15.25 2.82
CA GLU A 38 21.98 -16.04 2.71
C GLU A 38 22.18 -16.49 1.25
N LEU A 39 23.37 -16.26 0.70
CA LEU A 39 23.71 -16.64 -0.66
C LEU A 39 24.41 -18.00 -0.67
N LEU A 40 23.75 -19.00 -1.23
CA LEU A 40 24.28 -20.34 -1.45
C LEU A 40 24.85 -20.41 -2.88
N ASP A 41 26.09 -19.97 -3.06
CA ASP A 41 26.79 -20.08 -4.34
C ASP A 41 27.25 -21.52 -4.58
N GLY A 42 27.00 -22.02 -5.79
CA GLY A 42 27.31 -23.41 -6.14
C GLY A 42 28.79 -23.77 -6.03
N ASP A 43 29.72 -22.82 -6.22
CA ASP A 43 31.16 -23.08 -6.10
C ASP A 43 31.57 -23.20 -4.62
N GLU A 44 31.03 -22.34 -3.75
CA GLU A 44 31.29 -22.36 -2.30
C GLU A 44 30.64 -23.58 -1.62
N VAL A 45 29.42 -23.94 -2.01
CA VAL A 45 28.79 -25.16 -1.48
C VAL A 45 29.60 -26.41 -1.87
N ARG A 46 30.21 -26.42 -3.07
CA ARG A 46 31.11 -27.50 -3.51
C ARG A 46 32.38 -27.62 -2.67
N THR A 47 32.96 -26.52 -2.18
CA THR A 47 34.17 -26.58 -1.36
C THR A 47 33.89 -27.10 0.05
N HIS A 48 32.71 -26.82 0.63
CA HIS A 48 32.42 -27.11 2.03
C HIS A 48 31.46 -28.29 2.25
N LEU A 49 30.31 -28.31 1.58
CA LEU A 49 29.24 -29.28 1.83
C LEU A 49 29.20 -30.42 0.82
N SER A 50 29.79 -30.20 -0.36
CA SER A 50 29.79 -31.12 -1.49
C SER A 50 31.21 -31.57 -1.87
N LYS A 51 32.16 -31.45 -0.93
CA LYS A 51 33.54 -31.92 -1.11
C LYS A 51 33.54 -33.41 -1.44
N GLY A 52 34.22 -33.76 -2.54
CA GLY A 52 34.31 -35.14 -3.04
C GLY A 52 33.33 -35.50 -4.15
N LEU A 53 32.35 -34.66 -4.48
CA LEU A 53 31.47 -34.87 -5.63
C LEU A 53 32.16 -34.48 -6.95
N GLY A 54 32.11 -35.39 -7.93
CA GLY A 54 32.59 -35.18 -9.29
C GLY A 54 31.60 -34.39 -10.16
N PHE A 55 31.73 -34.51 -11.48
CA PHE A 55 30.87 -33.79 -12.45
C PHE A 55 29.92 -34.72 -13.21
N SER A 56 29.70 -35.94 -12.72
CA SER A 56 28.67 -36.84 -13.25
C SER A 56 27.27 -36.26 -13.01
N LYS A 57 26.25 -36.76 -13.73
CA LYS A 57 24.86 -36.39 -13.50
C LYS A 57 24.46 -36.62 -12.04
N ASP A 58 24.76 -37.79 -11.50
CA ASP A 58 24.39 -38.16 -10.12
C ASP A 58 25.08 -37.28 -9.07
N ASP A 59 26.35 -36.92 -9.28
CA ASP A 59 27.07 -35.99 -8.41
C ASP A 59 26.46 -34.58 -8.46
N ARG A 60 26.06 -34.11 -9.65
CA ARG A 60 25.41 -32.81 -9.83
C ARG A 60 24.04 -32.81 -9.17
N ASP A 61 23.24 -33.84 -9.36
CA ASP A 61 21.93 -33.99 -8.74
C ASP A 61 22.07 -34.01 -7.21
N THR A 62 23.05 -34.76 -6.69
CA THR A 62 23.36 -34.79 -5.25
C THR A 62 23.78 -33.41 -4.73
N ASN A 63 24.59 -32.67 -5.48
CA ASN A 63 24.96 -31.30 -5.11
C ASN A 63 23.74 -30.37 -5.07
N ILE A 64 22.83 -30.46 -6.06
CA ILE A 64 21.59 -29.68 -6.09
C ILE A 64 20.68 -30.03 -4.91
N ARG A 65 20.52 -31.32 -4.58
CA ARG A 65 19.76 -31.75 -3.39
C ARG A 65 20.36 -31.20 -2.10
N ARG A 66 21.68 -31.14 -1.98
CA ARG A 66 22.37 -30.56 -0.80
C ARG A 66 22.14 -29.05 -0.69
N ILE A 67 22.28 -28.30 -1.79
CA ILE A 67 21.93 -26.88 -1.85
C ILE A 67 20.46 -26.69 -1.44
N GLY A 68 19.56 -27.50 -2.00
CA GLY A 68 18.14 -27.50 -1.67
C GLY A 68 17.90 -27.73 -0.19
N TYR A 69 18.53 -28.73 0.42
CA TYR A 69 18.37 -29.00 1.85
C TYR A 69 18.74 -27.78 2.71
N VAL A 70 19.86 -27.11 2.44
CA VAL A 70 20.28 -25.91 3.17
C VAL A 70 19.35 -24.73 2.92
N ALA A 71 18.97 -24.49 1.66
CA ALA A 71 18.03 -23.43 1.30
C ALA A 71 16.70 -23.57 2.06
N ARG A 72 16.20 -24.80 2.21
CA ARG A 72 14.99 -25.10 2.99
C ARG A 72 15.17 -24.76 4.46
N LEU A 73 16.34 -25.03 5.06
CA LEU A 73 16.59 -24.70 6.47
C LEU A 73 16.61 -23.20 6.72
N VAL A 74 17.25 -22.43 5.82
CA VAL A 74 17.27 -20.96 5.89
C VAL A 74 15.84 -20.41 5.78
N ALA A 75 15.07 -20.86 4.78
CA ALA A 75 13.70 -20.41 4.58
C ALA A 75 12.78 -20.79 5.76
N ARG A 76 12.90 -22.01 6.29
CA ARG A 76 12.14 -22.44 7.48
C ARG A 76 12.46 -21.64 8.73
N SER A 77 13.65 -21.03 8.80
CA SER A 77 14.07 -20.16 9.89
C SER A 77 13.60 -18.71 9.73
N GLY A 78 12.81 -18.41 8.69
CA GLY A 78 12.30 -17.06 8.40
C GLY A 78 13.21 -16.20 7.51
N GLY A 79 14.40 -16.70 7.15
CA GLY A 79 15.35 -16.02 6.27
C GLY A 79 15.05 -16.22 4.78
N VAL A 80 15.78 -15.53 3.91
CA VAL A 80 15.72 -15.72 2.46
C VAL A 80 16.93 -16.51 1.99
N ALA A 81 16.72 -17.68 1.40
CA ALA A 81 17.81 -18.41 0.73
C ALA A 81 17.90 -17.95 -0.73
N ILE A 82 19.06 -17.45 -1.13
CA ILE A 82 19.35 -17.16 -2.53
C ILE A 82 20.31 -18.23 -3.02
N THR A 83 19.98 -18.98 -4.07
CA THR A 83 20.89 -20.00 -4.62
C THR A 83 21.40 -19.57 -5.98
N ALA A 84 22.70 -19.68 -6.23
CA ALA A 84 23.30 -19.42 -7.54
C ALA A 84 24.03 -20.68 -8.03
N ALA A 85 23.30 -21.58 -8.69
CA ALA A 85 23.84 -22.84 -9.19
C ALA A 85 23.51 -23.03 -10.67
N ILE A 86 24.27 -23.87 -11.39
CA ILE A 86 23.91 -24.20 -12.78
C ILE A 86 22.61 -25.02 -12.78
N SER A 87 22.50 -26.01 -11.88
CA SER A 87 21.32 -26.90 -11.74
C SER A 87 20.72 -27.34 -13.08
N PRO A 88 21.47 -28.07 -13.94
CA PRO A 88 21.15 -28.19 -15.36
C PRO A 88 19.90 -29.01 -15.68
N TYR A 89 19.55 -30.00 -14.86
CA TYR A 89 18.46 -30.94 -15.16
C TYR A 89 17.16 -30.50 -14.47
N ARG A 90 16.03 -30.54 -15.20
CA ARG A 90 14.73 -30.12 -14.67
C ARG A 90 14.27 -31.00 -13.51
N GLU A 91 14.42 -32.32 -13.66
CA GLU A 91 13.95 -33.31 -12.70
C GLU A 91 14.37 -32.98 -11.26
N VAL A 92 15.66 -32.68 -11.04
CA VAL A 92 16.16 -32.35 -9.70
C VAL A 92 15.72 -30.96 -9.21
N ARG A 93 15.52 -30.00 -10.12
CA ARG A 93 14.98 -28.67 -9.75
C ARG A 93 13.51 -28.80 -9.31
N ASP A 94 12.72 -29.58 -10.04
CA ASP A 94 11.32 -29.86 -9.71
C ASP A 94 11.19 -30.66 -8.41
N GLU A 95 12.10 -31.64 -8.19
CA GLU A 95 12.22 -32.37 -6.93
C GLU A 95 12.43 -31.40 -5.75
N VAL A 96 13.42 -30.49 -5.84
CA VAL A 96 13.72 -29.52 -4.78
C VAL A 96 12.57 -28.53 -4.59
N ARG A 97 11.98 -28.03 -5.68
CA ARG A 97 10.82 -27.12 -5.69
C ARG A 97 9.63 -27.73 -4.93
N SER A 98 9.33 -29.01 -5.15
CA SER A 98 8.21 -29.71 -4.50
C SER A 98 8.33 -29.79 -2.97
N GLN A 99 9.54 -29.65 -2.42
CA GLN A 99 9.83 -29.77 -1.00
C GLN A 99 9.80 -28.42 -0.25
N MET A 100 9.48 -27.32 -0.93
CA MET A 100 9.62 -25.96 -0.42
C MET A 100 8.44 -25.07 -0.80
N PRO A 101 7.50 -24.78 0.13
CA PRO A 101 6.56 -23.70 -0.10
C PRO A 101 7.33 -22.36 -0.19
N GLY A 102 7.03 -21.54 -1.19
CA GLY A 102 7.72 -20.27 -1.45
C GLY A 102 9.03 -20.39 -2.24
N PHE A 103 9.09 -21.35 -3.17
CA PHE A 103 10.19 -21.48 -4.13
C PHE A 103 9.94 -20.61 -5.37
N VAL A 104 10.90 -19.76 -5.72
CA VAL A 104 10.84 -18.87 -6.90
C VAL A 104 12.01 -19.21 -7.82
N GLU A 105 11.74 -19.86 -8.95
CA GLU A 105 12.75 -20.19 -9.95
C GLU A 105 13.02 -19.01 -10.87
N VAL A 106 14.27 -18.57 -10.89
CA VAL A 106 14.76 -17.50 -11.77
C VAL A 106 15.67 -18.10 -12.84
N PHE A 107 15.18 -18.11 -14.08
CA PHE A 107 15.98 -18.55 -15.21
C PHE A 107 16.84 -17.39 -15.73
N VAL A 108 18.15 -17.50 -15.55
CA VAL A 108 19.12 -16.56 -16.09
C VAL A 108 19.56 -17.05 -17.47
N ARG A 109 18.99 -16.43 -18.49
CA ARG A 109 19.19 -16.80 -19.89
C ARG A 109 20.29 -15.95 -20.52
N ALA A 110 21.13 -16.60 -21.31
CA ALA A 110 22.06 -15.99 -22.24
C ALA A 110 22.35 -17.01 -23.36
N PRO A 111 22.37 -16.61 -24.64
CA PRO A 111 22.77 -17.49 -25.74
C PRO A 111 24.19 -18.04 -25.55
N LEU A 112 24.44 -19.27 -25.99
CA LEU A 112 25.74 -19.93 -25.83
C LEU A 112 26.87 -19.09 -26.45
N ASP A 113 26.67 -18.50 -27.63
CA ASP A 113 27.66 -17.66 -28.30
C ASP A 113 28.08 -16.47 -27.43
N THR A 114 27.12 -15.80 -26.78
CA THR A 114 27.37 -14.72 -25.82
C THR A 114 28.18 -15.23 -24.61
N LEU A 115 27.93 -16.44 -24.15
CA LEU A 115 28.66 -17.03 -23.02
C LEU A 115 30.10 -17.42 -23.39
N VAL A 116 30.30 -17.93 -24.60
CA VAL A 116 31.62 -18.25 -25.16
C VAL A 116 32.43 -16.98 -25.39
N GLU A 117 31.80 -15.88 -25.82
CA GLU A 117 32.45 -14.57 -25.93
C GLU A 117 32.86 -14.04 -24.55
N ARG A 118 31.96 -14.09 -23.56
CA ARG A 118 32.22 -13.64 -22.19
C ARG A 118 33.35 -14.43 -21.52
N ASP A 119 33.35 -15.75 -21.70
CA ASP A 119 34.21 -16.77 -21.08
C ASP A 119 34.89 -16.36 -19.77
N THR A 120 34.08 -15.88 -18.81
CA THR A 120 34.54 -15.20 -17.59
C THR A 120 35.51 -16.01 -16.72
N LYS A 121 35.50 -17.34 -16.88
CA LYS A 121 36.35 -18.29 -16.14
C LYS A 121 37.33 -19.05 -17.05
N GLY A 122 37.38 -18.75 -18.35
CA GLY A 122 38.18 -19.48 -19.33
C GLY A 122 37.76 -20.95 -19.52
N LEU A 123 36.52 -21.29 -19.18
CA LEU A 123 36.02 -22.67 -19.17
C LEU A 123 35.43 -23.07 -20.52
N TYR A 124 34.81 -22.13 -21.25
CA TYR A 124 34.20 -22.42 -22.55
C TYR A 124 35.25 -22.78 -23.59
N ARG A 125 36.36 -22.01 -23.68
CA ARG A 125 37.46 -22.34 -24.60
C ARG A 125 38.03 -23.74 -24.34
N LYS A 126 38.25 -24.09 -23.06
CA LYS A 126 38.75 -25.41 -22.66
C LYS A 126 37.76 -26.53 -22.95
N ALA A 127 36.47 -26.30 -22.71
CA ALA A 127 35.42 -27.27 -23.02
C ALA A 127 35.30 -27.53 -24.54
N ILE A 128 35.34 -26.47 -25.35
CA ILE A 128 35.32 -26.58 -26.82
C ILE A 128 36.57 -27.31 -27.34
N ALA A 129 37.74 -27.09 -26.72
CA ALA A 129 38.97 -27.81 -27.02
C ALA A 129 38.98 -29.28 -26.54
N GLY A 130 37.93 -29.72 -25.84
CA GLY A 130 37.83 -31.09 -25.31
C GLY A 130 38.62 -31.35 -24.02
N GLU A 131 39.20 -30.31 -23.41
CA GLU A 131 39.97 -30.43 -22.17
C GLU A 131 39.09 -30.62 -20.92
N ILE A 132 37.80 -30.26 -21.01
CA ILE A 132 36.81 -30.43 -19.94
C ILE A 132 35.68 -31.33 -20.44
N ALA A 133 35.67 -32.58 -19.96
CA ALA A 133 34.59 -33.51 -20.23
C ALA A 133 33.29 -33.11 -19.49
N ASN A 134 32.14 -33.41 -20.09
CA ASN A 134 30.80 -33.20 -19.50
C ASN A 134 30.54 -31.75 -19.08
N PHE A 135 31.07 -30.76 -19.80
CA PHE A 135 30.76 -29.35 -19.58
C PHE A 135 29.35 -29.02 -20.07
N THR A 136 28.53 -28.47 -19.19
CA THR A 136 27.12 -28.17 -19.45
C THR A 136 26.95 -27.07 -20.49
N GLY A 137 26.07 -27.30 -21.47
CA GLY A 137 25.84 -26.43 -22.61
C GLY A 137 26.79 -26.69 -23.80
N VAL A 138 27.79 -27.56 -23.64
CA VAL A 138 28.73 -27.96 -24.72
C VAL A 138 28.68 -29.48 -24.94
N SER A 139 29.04 -30.26 -23.92
CA SER A 139 29.12 -31.73 -23.99
C SER A 139 28.12 -32.45 -23.06
N ASP A 140 27.42 -31.69 -22.21
CA ASP A 140 26.36 -32.15 -21.30
C ASP A 140 25.17 -31.18 -21.44
N PRO A 141 23.90 -31.65 -21.45
CA PRO A 141 22.76 -30.77 -21.72
C PRO A 141 22.46 -29.80 -20.56
N TYR A 142 21.87 -28.66 -20.92
CA TYR A 142 21.15 -27.80 -19.99
C TYR A 142 19.68 -27.81 -20.38
N GLU A 143 18.83 -28.23 -19.45
CA GLU A 143 17.38 -28.28 -19.66
C GLU A 143 16.77 -27.00 -19.11
N GLU A 144 16.39 -26.07 -20.00
CA GLU A 144 15.73 -24.83 -19.61
C GLU A 144 14.42 -25.12 -18.83
N PRO A 145 14.12 -24.38 -17.76
CA PRO A 145 12.87 -24.54 -17.03
C PRO A 145 11.67 -24.18 -17.93
N LEU A 146 10.59 -24.95 -17.82
CA LEU A 146 9.38 -24.74 -18.63
C LEU A 146 8.49 -23.61 -18.08
N HIS A 147 8.43 -23.49 -16.76
CA HIS A 147 7.59 -22.53 -16.06
C HIS A 147 8.36 -21.82 -14.93
N PRO A 148 9.47 -21.12 -15.24
CA PRO A 148 10.14 -20.31 -14.24
C PRO A 148 9.24 -19.13 -13.84
N GLU A 149 9.26 -18.75 -12.57
CA GLU A 149 8.53 -17.57 -12.11
C GLU A 149 9.11 -16.27 -12.68
N VAL A 150 10.41 -16.25 -13.03
CA VAL A 150 11.09 -15.10 -13.66
C VAL A 150 12.09 -15.57 -14.72
N VAL A 151 12.15 -14.84 -15.85
CA VAL A 151 13.22 -14.97 -16.84
C VAL A 151 14.01 -13.66 -16.93
N CYS A 152 15.32 -13.76 -16.78
CA CYS A 152 16.27 -12.65 -16.93
C CYS A 152 17.14 -12.92 -18.18
N ASP A 153 16.90 -12.19 -19.27
CA ASP A 153 17.71 -12.30 -20.50
C ASP A 153 18.90 -11.34 -20.43
N THR A 154 20.01 -11.81 -19.87
CA THR A 154 21.21 -10.99 -19.63
C THR A 154 21.96 -10.62 -20.90
N SER A 155 21.50 -11.08 -22.08
CA SER A 155 22.00 -10.59 -23.37
C SER A 155 21.34 -9.29 -23.80
N LYS A 156 20.21 -8.92 -23.18
CA LYS A 156 19.40 -7.74 -23.51
C LYS A 156 19.14 -6.82 -22.32
N GLU A 157 19.32 -7.34 -21.11
CA GLU A 157 19.02 -6.65 -19.86
C GLU A 157 20.30 -6.30 -19.09
N SER A 158 20.29 -5.15 -18.45
CA SER A 158 21.22 -4.78 -17.40
C SER A 158 20.93 -5.54 -16.10
N VAL A 159 21.91 -5.57 -15.19
CA VAL A 159 21.74 -6.18 -13.86
C VAL A 159 20.57 -5.54 -13.09
N ALA A 160 20.43 -4.21 -13.18
CA ALA A 160 19.36 -3.49 -12.49
C ALA A 160 17.96 -3.90 -13.00
N GLU A 161 17.79 -4.05 -14.31
CA GLU A 161 16.52 -4.51 -14.91
C GLU A 161 16.18 -5.94 -14.49
N SER A 162 17.16 -6.85 -14.51
CA SER A 162 16.94 -8.23 -14.06
C SER A 162 16.60 -8.30 -12.56
N VAL A 163 17.29 -7.54 -11.70
CA VAL A 163 16.95 -7.46 -10.26
C VAL A 163 15.54 -6.90 -10.06
N ALA A 164 15.18 -5.85 -10.80
CA ALA A 164 13.84 -5.25 -10.71
C ALA A 164 12.73 -6.24 -11.08
N LYS A 165 12.94 -7.09 -12.09
CA LYS A 165 12.02 -8.19 -12.45
C LYS A 165 11.86 -9.21 -11.32
N VAL A 166 12.97 -9.64 -10.72
CA VAL A 166 12.93 -10.60 -9.60
C VAL A 166 12.19 -10.01 -8.41
N VAL A 167 12.50 -8.76 -8.05
CA VAL A 167 11.84 -8.05 -6.95
C VAL A 167 10.34 -7.88 -7.20
N ASP A 168 9.93 -7.43 -8.39
CA ASP A 168 8.50 -7.29 -8.75
C ASP A 168 7.77 -8.62 -8.64
N ARG A 169 8.37 -9.73 -9.10
CA ARG A 169 7.77 -11.05 -8.95
C ARG A 169 7.65 -11.46 -7.48
N LEU A 170 8.67 -11.22 -6.66
CA LEU A 170 8.62 -11.49 -5.23
C LEU A 170 7.53 -10.66 -4.52
N GLU A 171 7.33 -9.42 -4.94
CA GLU A 171 6.25 -8.57 -4.43
C GLU A 171 4.86 -9.12 -4.81
N ARG A 172 4.65 -9.49 -6.07
CA ARG A 172 3.39 -10.08 -6.56
C ARG A 172 3.04 -11.40 -5.89
N LEU A 173 4.05 -12.24 -5.64
CA LEU A 173 3.91 -13.52 -4.93
C LEU A 173 3.74 -13.34 -3.41
N GLY A 174 3.83 -12.11 -2.88
CA GLY A 174 3.70 -11.84 -1.45
C GLY A 174 4.92 -12.20 -0.60
N HIS A 175 6.05 -12.52 -1.23
CA HIS A 175 7.33 -12.79 -0.54
C HIS A 175 8.04 -11.52 -0.07
N LEU A 176 7.80 -10.41 -0.77
CA LEU A 176 8.24 -9.08 -0.36
C LEU A 176 7.03 -8.13 -0.25
N PRO A 177 7.04 -7.19 0.71
CA PRO A 177 6.09 -6.08 0.67
C PRO A 177 6.39 -5.22 -0.57
N ARG A 178 5.36 -4.94 -1.35
CA ARG A 178 5.45 -4.08 -2.54
C ARG A 178 5.90 -2.67 -2.13
N GLN A 179 6.96 -2.16 -2.71
CA GLN A 179 7.32 -0.74 -2.54
C GLN A 179 6.44 0.11 -3.45
N ALA A 180 5.88 1.18 -2.90
CA ALA A 180 5.20 2.22 -3.67
C ALA A 180 6.16 2.76 -4.74
N ARG A 181 5.84 2.58 -6.03
CA ARG A 181 6.47 3.30 -7.13
C ARG A 181 5.60 4.53 -7.42
N GLU A 182 6.11 5.72 -7.12
CA GLU A 182 5.40 6.95 -7.47
C GLU A 182 5.37 7.11 -9.00
N ARG A 183 4.17 7.21 -9.59
CA ARG A 183 3.90 7.48 -11.01
C ARG A 183 3.36 8.91 -11.18
N LEU A 184 4.12 9.86 -10.63
CA LEU A 184 3.81 11.29 -10.60
C LEU A 184 4.87 12.06 -11.43
N PRO A 185 4.74 12.09 -12.77
CA PRO A 185 5.69 12.79 -13.64
C PRO A 185 5.74 14.29 -13.34
N ALA A 186 6.90 14.90 -13.58
CA ALA A 186 7.15 16.33 -13.38
C ALA A 186 7.96 16.91 -14.55
N GLY A 187 8.00 18.25 -14.64
CA GLY A 187 8.82 18.95 -15.64
C GLY A 187 8.44 18.61 -17.09
N GLU A 188 9.45 18.31 -17.91
CA GLU A 188 9.29 18.02 -19.34
C GLU A 188 8.48 16.74 -19.59
N GLU A 189 8.76 15.66 -18.84
CA GLU A 189 8.02 14.38 -18.93
C GLU A 189 6.51 14.59 -18.72
N LEU A 190 6.12 15.39 -17.73
CA LEU A 190 4.71 15.71 -17.49
C LEU A 190 4.06 16.43 -18.68
N ASN A 191 4.80 17.33 -19.32
CA ASN A 191 4.29 18.07 -20.48
C ASN A 191 4.13 17.14 -21.70
N GLU A 192 5.09 16.27 -21.94
CA GLU A 192 5.03 15.25 -23.01
C GLU A 192 3.86 14.29 -22.79
N LEU A 193 3.67 13.79 -21.57
CA LEU A 193 2.57 12.89 -21.25
C LEU A 193 1.20 13.59 -21.35
N ARG A 194 1.11 14.88 -21.03
CA ARG A 194 -0.13 15.66 -21.28
C ARG A 194 -0.44 15.84 -22.75
N LEU A 195 0.58 15.99 -23.60
CA LEU A 195 0.40 16.01 -25.05
C LEU A 195 0.00 14.63 -25.58
N LEU A 196 0.63 13.57 -25.09
CA LEU A 196 0.26 12.18 -25.42
C LEU A 196 -1.20 11.91 -25.04
N ALA A 197 -1.62 12.26 -23.83
CA ALA A 197 -2.99 12.03 -23.34
C ALA A 197 -4.05 12.66 -24.25
N ARG A 198 -3.77 13.83 -24.86
CA ARG A 198 -4.67 14.48 -25.82
C ARG A 198 -4.84 13.72 -27.14
N ASN A 199 -3.87 12.88 -27.51
CA ASN A 199 -3.90 12.06 -28.73
C ASN A 199 -4.43 10.64 -28.48
N LEU A 200 -4.68 10.25 -27.23
CA LEU A 200 -5.32 8.98 -26.88
C LEU A 200 -6.84 9.10 -26.97
N PRO A 201 -7.59 7.99 -27.04
CA PRO A 201 -9.03 8.01 -26.80
C PRO A 201 -9.36 8.60 -25.43
N HIS A 202 -10.35 9.49 -25.37
CA HIS A 202 -10.68 10.27 -24.18
C HIS A 202 -11.77 9.60 -23.35
N LEU A 203 -11.62 9.65 -22.03
CA LEU A 203 -12.66 9.30 -21.07
C LEU A 203 -12.81 10.44 -20.05
N GLN A 204 -14.02 10.97 -19.91
CA GLN A 204 -14.34 11.96 -18.88
C GLN A 204 -14.48 11.27 -17.53
N VAL A 205 -13.89 11.88 -16.50
CA VAL A 205 -13.91 11.38 -15.12
C VAL A 205 -14.24 12.52 -14.16
N GLY A 206 -14.58 12.19 -12.91
CA GLY A 206 -14.85 13.15 -11.86
C GLY A 206 -13.66 13.37 -10.91
N GLN A 207 -13.91 14.16 -9.87
CA GLN A 207 -12.92 14.43 -8.82
C GLN A 207 -12.60 13.19 -7.97
N ARG A 208 -13.55 12.26 -7.82
CA ARG A 208 -13.34 11.02 -7.05
C ARG A 208 -12.40 10.06 -7.78
N GLU A 209 -12.58 9.92 -9.08
CA GLU A 209 -11.67 9.14 -9.92
C GLU A 209 -10.28 9.78 -9.94
N LEU A 210 -10.17 11.11 -10.02
CA LEU A 210 -8.89 11.81 -9.88
C LEU A 210 -8.22 11.53 -8.52
N ALA A 211 -8.99 11.50 -7.43
CA ALA A 211 -8.47 11.14 -6.12
C ALA A 211 -7.94 9.71 -6.10
N ASP A 212 -8.71 8.73 -6.60
CA ASP A 212 -8.28 7.34 -6.65
C ASP A 212 -7.04 7.16 -7.56
N VAL A 213 -7.01 7.80 -8.75
CA VAL A 213 -5.84 7.84 -9.64
C VAL A 213 -4.61 8.37 -8.92
N PHE A 214 -4.73 9.53 -8.27
CA PHE A 214 -3.61 10.14 -7.57
C PHE A 214 -3.13 9.26 -6.41
N MET A 215 -4.05 8.67 -5.65
CA MET A 215 -3.70 7.78 -4.54
C MET A 215 -3.02 6.48 -5.00
N LEU A 216 -3.44 5.90 -6.12
CA LEU A 216 -2.76 4.77 -6.76
C LEU A 216 -1.35 5.18 -7.20
N ALA A 217 -1.24 6.28 -7.95
CA ALA A 217 0.01 6.77 -8.50
C ALA A 217 0.99 7.27 -7.44
N ALA A 218 0.51 7.82 -6.31
CA ALA A 218 1.35 8.25 -5.19
C ALA A 218 1.76 7.09 -4.27
N GLY A 219 1.25 5.87 -4.49
CA GLY A 219 1.48 4.71 -3.63
C GLY A 219 0.76 4.78 -2.27
N ALA A 220 -0.27 5.61 -2.15
CA ALA A 220 -1.09 5.69 -0.94
C ALA A 220 -1.91 4.41 -0.73
N LEU A 221 -2.15 3.61 -1.78
CA LEU A 221 -2.99 2.41 -1.78
C LEU A 221 -2.21 1.08 -1.88
N THR A 222 -0.87 1.14 -1.87
CA THR A 222 0.00 -0.06 -1.92
C THR A 222 -0.47 -1.12 -0.90
N PRO A 223 -0.56 -2.42 -1.28
CA PRO A 223 0.00 -3.04 -2.49
C PRO A 223 -0.78 -2.83 -3.79
N VAL A 224 -1.94 -2.16 -3.75
CA VAL A 224 -2.69 -1.78 -4.95
C VAL A 224 -2.06 -0.53 -5.57
N ASP A 225 -1.59 -0.65 -6.82
CA ASP A 225 -0.92 0.42 -7.58
C ASP A 225 -1.48 0.60 -9.01
N ALA A 226 -2.61 -0.04 -9.26
CA ALA A 226 -3.40 -0.01 -10.47
C ALA A 226 -4.89 -0.11 -10.10
N PHE A 227 -5.79 0.30 -11.00
CA PHE A 227 -7.19 -0.08 -10.85
C PHE A 227 -7.29 -1.62 -10.89
N VAL A 228 -7.98 -2.21 -9.92
CA VAL A 228 -7.88 -3.65 -9.66
C VAL A 228 -8.55 -4.47 -10.76
N GLY A 229 -7.91 -5.60 -11.07
CA GLY A 229 -8.44 -6.60 -11.99
C GLY A 229 -9.61 -7.41 -11.44
N ARG A 230 -10.23 -8.23 -12.28
CA ARG A 230 -11.40 -9.07 -11.93
C ARG A 230 -11.08 -10.00 -10.76
N GLU A 231 -9.92 -10.65 -10.80
CA GLU A 231 -9.52 -11.61 -9.77
C GLU A 231 -9.40 -10.94 -8.38
N ASP A 232 -8.74 -9.77 -8.33
CA ASP A 232 -8.64 -8.99 -7.10
C ASP A 232 -9.99 -8.41 -6.67
N TYR A 233 -10.79 -7.91 -7.61
CA TYR A 233 -12.14 -7.41 -7.33
C TYR A 233 -13.03 -8.46 -6.69
N GLU A 234 -13.16 -9.63 -7.31
CA GLU A 234 -13.97 -10.75 -6.80
C GLU A 234 -13.45 -11.21 -5.44
N SER A 235 -12.12 -11.26 -5.25
CA SER A 235 -11.52 -11.60 -3.98
C SER A 235 -11.81 -10.56 -2.88
N ILE A 236 -11.75 -9.26 -3.20
CA ILE A 236 -12.05 -8.19 -2.24
C ILE A 236 -13.53 -8.24 -1.85
N VAL A 237 -14.43 -8.39 -2.81
CA VAL A 237 -15.88 -8.48 -2.54
C VAL A 237 -16.19 -9.71 -1.71
N ALA A 238 -15.63 -10.88 -2.03
CA ALA A 238 -15.91 -12.11 -1.32
C ALA A 238 -15.26 -12.20 0.08
N ARG A 239 -14.03 -11.67 0.24
CA ARG A 239 -13.17 -11.96 1.40
C ARG A 239 -12.57 -10.73 2.08
N GLY A 240 -12.70 -9.54 1.49
CA GLY A 240 -12.04 -8.31 1.97
C GLY A 240 -10.51 -8.37 1.86
N ARG A 241 -10.00 -9.07 0.84
CA ARG A 241 -8.58 -9.34 0.58
C ARG A 241 -8.29 -9.37 -0.91
N LEU A 242 -7.09 -8.97 -1.32
CA LEU A 242 -6.58 -9.22 -2.66
C LEU A 242 -6.48 -10.73 -2.95
N ALA A 243 -6.36 -11.10 -4.22
CA ALA A 243 -6.26 -12.50 -4.65
C ALA A 243 -5.07 -13.22 -4.01
N ASN A 244 -3.96 -12.51 -3.81
CA ASN A 244 -2.77 -13.00 -3.10
C ASN A 244 -2.92 -13.05 -1.56
N GLY A 245 -4.10 -12.71 -1.02
CA GLY A 245 -4.42 -12.77 0.40
C GLY A 245 -4.15 -11.48 1.19
N ALA A 246 -3.48 -10.48 0.60
CA ALA A 246 -3.16 -9.23 1.29
C ALA A 246 -4.44 -8.48 1.73
N PRO A 247 -4.47 -7.88 2.94
CA PRO A 247 -5.60 -7.09 3.40
C PRO A 247 -5.91 -5.92 2.47
N PHE A 248 -7.14 -5.88 1.95
CA PHE A 248 -7.67 -4.74 1.21
C PHE A 248 -9.20 -4.88 1.10
N THR A 249 -9.95 -3.93 1.66
CA THR A 249 -11.37 -4.13 1.97
C THR A 249 -12.35 -3.44 1.03
N ILE A 250 -11.86 -2.60 0.12
CA ILE A 250 -12.68 -1.80 -0.78
C ILE A 250 -12.04 -1.86 -2.18
N PRO A 251 -12.73 -2.35 -3.22
CA PRO A 251 -12.18 -2.36 -4.57
C PRO A 251 -11.93 -0.93 -5.07
N ILE A 252 -10.78 -0.70 -5.72
CA ILE A 252 -10.46 0.57 -6.37
C ILE A 252 -10.51 0.31 -7.87
N VAL A 253 -11.62 0.72 -8.49
CA VAL A 253 -11.93 0.45 -9.91
C VAL A 253 -12.34 1.74 -10.60
N LEU A 254 -11.95 1.91 -11.86
CA LEU A 254 -12.52 2.95 -12.72
C LEU A 254 -13.79 2.41 -13.35
N ARG A 255 -14.90 3.15 -13.25
CA ARG A 255 -16.20 2.68 -13.75
C ARG A 255 -16.63 3.39 -15.02
N THR A 256 -17.15 2.62 -15.98
CA THR A 256 -17.62 3.11 -17.28
C THR A 256 -18.95 2.44 -17.67
N GLU A 257 -19.74 3.11 -18.51
CA GLU A 257 -21.00 2.55 -19.02
C GLU A 257 -20.78 1.40 -20.01
N ASP A 258 -19.69 1.50 -20.78
CA ASP A 258 -19.26 0.54 -21.80
C ASP A 258 -17.83 0.09 -21.56
N ALA A 259 -17.50 -1.13 -21.98
CA ALA A 259 -16.13 -1.64 -21.96
C ALA A 259 -15.25 -0.85 -22.94
N PRO A 260 -14.13 -0.27 -22.50
CA PRO A 260 -13.20 0.38 -23.43
C PRO A 260 -12.57 -0.64 -24.37
N THR A 261 -12.45 -0.28 -25.64
CA THR A 261 -11.80 -1.11 -26.67
C THR A 261 -10.33 -0.76 -26.88
N ALA A 262 -9.88 0.39 -26.37
CA ALA A 262 -8.52 0.86 -26.51
C ALA A 262 -7.61 0.33 -25.39
N GLY A 263 -6.38 -0.05 -25.73
CA GLY A 263 -5.36 -0.48 -24.76
C GLY A 263 -4.78 0.68 -23.93
N ARG A 264 -5.01 1.93 -24.32
CA ARG A 264 -4.61 3.14 -23.59
C ARG A 264 -5.69 4.20 -23.67
N LEU A 265 -5.95 4.87 -22.56
CA LEU A 265 -6.92 5.96 -22.44
C LEU A 265 -6.27 7.20 -21.83
N GLY A 266 -6.64 8.38 -22.33
CA GLY A 266 -6.45 9.63 -21.61
C GLY A 266 -7.67 9.91 -20.74
N LEU A 267 -7.47 10.16 -19.44
CA LEU A 267 -8.55 10.55 -18.52
C LEU A 267 -8.59 12.07 -18.39
N PHE A 268 -9.79 12.65 -18.43
CA PHE A 268 -10.00 14.10 -18.48
C PHE A 268 -11.05 14.59 -17.48
N ILE A 269 -10.83 15.79 -16.95
CA ILE A 269 -11.86 16.60 -16.29
C ILE A 269 -12.05 17.86 -17.13
N GLY A 270 -13.16 17.95 -17.87
CA GLY A 270 -13.31 18.95 -18.92
C GLY A 270 -12.22 18.77 -19.99
N ASP A 271 -11.49 19.84 -20.30
CA ASP A 271 -10.38 19.80 -21.27
C ASP A 271 -9.02 19.46 -20.64
N ARG A 272 -8.98 19.30 -19.31
CA ARG A 272 -7.73 19.06 -18.58
C ARG A 272 -7.40 17.57 -18.56
N PRO A 273 -6.28 17.11 -19.14
CA PRO A 273 -5.81 15.74 -18.96
C PRO A 273 -5.37 15.55 -17.51
N VAL A 274 -5.91 14.53 -16.86
CA VAL A 274 -5.64 14.20 -15.44
C VAL A 274 -4.91 12.89 -15.26
N ALA A 275 -5.00 11.95 -16.21
CA ALA A 275 -4.26 10.70 -16.14
C ALA A 275 -4.06 10.07 -17.53
N ILE A 276 -3.13 9.12 -17.61
CA ILE A 276 -3.11 8.08 -18.64
C ILE A 276 -3.38 6.74 -17.94
N LEU A 277 -4.25 5.93 -18.55
CA LEU A 277 -4.56 4.58 -18.11
C LEU A 277 -4.11 3.59 -19.19
N ASP A 278 -3.20 2.69 -18.82
CA ASP A 278 -2.85 1.49 -19.57
C ASP A 278 -3.86 0.39 -19.23
N VAL A 279 -4.83 0.16 -20.11
CA VAL A 279 -5.95 -0.76 -19.86
C VAL A 279 -5.46 -2.21 -19.94
N ALA A 280 -5.59 -2.94 -18.83
CA ALA A 280 -5.23 -4.36 -18.75
C ALA A 280 -6.44 -5.25 -19.03
N GLU A 281 -7.60 -4.91 -18.47
CA GLU A 281 -8.86 -5.62 -18.68
C GLU A 281 -10.08 -4.75 -18.36
N ALA A 282 -11.24 -5.16 -18.87
CA ALA A 282 -12.54 -4.60 -18.49
C ALA A 282 -13.51 -5.74 -18.18
N TYR A 283 -14.30 -5.60 -17.12
CA TYR A 283 -15.24 -6.63 -16.66
C TYR A 283 -16.51 -6.01 -16.07
N GLU A 284 -17.63 -6.73 -16.15
CA GLU A 284 -18.86 -6.32 -15.46
C GLU A 284 -18.72 -6.58 -13.96
N ALA A 285 -18.94 -5.54 -13.16
CA ALA A 285 -18.81 -5.58 -11.70
C ALA A 285 -20.16 -5.93 -11.05
N ASP A 286 -20.16 -6.88 -10.11
CA ASP A 286 -21.34 -7.22 -9.30
C ASP A 286 -21.60 -6.17 -8.22
N ARG A 287 -22.20 -5.05 -8.65
CA ARG A 287 -22.50 -3.90 -7.78
C ARG A 287 -23.40 -4.25 -6.59
N PRO A 288 -24.46 -5.09 -6.71
CA PRO A 288 -25.21 -5.57 -5.55
C PRO A 288 -24.34 -6.33 -4.52
N ALA A 289 -23.52 -7.28 -4.97
CA ALA A 289 -22.63 -8.03 -4.07
C ALA A 289 -21.60 -7.10 -3.40
N GLU A 290 -21.03 -6.17 -4.15
CA GLU A 290 -20.10 -5.17 -3.62
C GLU A 290 -20.78 -4.23 -2.61
N ALA A 291 -22.04 -3.83 -2.86
CA ALA A 291 -22.78 -2.97 -1.95
C ALA A 291 -22.91 -3.62 -0.57
N LEU A 292 -23.33 -4.89 -0.55
CA LEU A 292 -23.42 -5.69 0.67
C LEU A 292 -22.06 -5.94 1.32
N ALA A 293 -21.04 -6.30 0.53
CA ALA A 293 -19.71 -6.64 1.04
C ALA A 293 -18.96 -5.43 1.64
N VAL A 294 -19.10 -4.25 1.04
CA VAL A 294 -18.38 -3.02 1.43
C VAL A 294 -19.19 -2.20 2.44
N TYR A 295 -20.48 -1.99 2.19
CA TYR A 295 -21.31 -1.09 3.01
C TYR A 295 -22.27 -1.84 3.96
N GLY A 296 -22.41 -3.16 3.82
CA GLY A 296 -23.32 -3.96 4.64
C GLY A 296 -24.80 -3.74 4.31
N THR A 297 -25.12 -3.01 3.23
CA THR A 297 -26.49 -2.66 2.83
C THR A 297 -26.56 -2.37 1.33
N GLU A 298 -27.76 -2.50 0.75
CA GLU A 298 -28.08 -2.06 -0.62
C GLU A 298 -28.92 -0.77 -0.64
N ASP A 299 -29.16 -0.17 0.52
CA ASP A 299 -29.96 1.05 0.66
C ASP A 299 -29.30 2.27 -0.02
N GLU A 300 -30.00 2.87 -1.00
CA GLU A 300 -29.55 4.07 -1.72
C GLU A 300 -29.62 5.36 -0.91
N ALA A 301 -30.21 5.32 0.29
CA ALA A 301 -30.04 6.36 1.28
C ALA A 301 -28.60 6.40 1.82
N HIS A 302 -27.86 5.28 1.79
CA HIS A 302 -26.44 5.27 2.13
C HIS A 302 -25.62 5.98 1.04
N PRO A 303 -24.83 7.02 1.38
CA PRO A 303 -24.10 7.82 0.37
C PRO A 303 -23.18 6.97 -0.52
N GLY A 304 -22.38 6.09 0.06
CA GLY A 304 -21.49 5.20 -0.71
C GLY A 304 -22.23 4.23 -1.65
N VAL A 305 -23.40 3.71 -1.25
CA VAL A 305 -24.20 2.80 -2.09
C VAL A 305 -24.83 3.57 -3.24
N ARG A 306 -25.32 4.79 -3.00
CA ARG A 306 -25.84 5.67 -4.06
C ARG A 306 -24.79 5.94 -5.14
N VAL A 307 -23.55 6.23 -4.72
CA VAL A 307 -22.44 6.43 -5.64
C VAL A 307 -22.14 5.17 -6.43
N LEU A 308 -22.07 4.01 -5.76
CA LEU A 308 -21.84 2.72 -6.41
C LEU A 308 -22.93 2.39 -7.45
N LYS A 309 -24.21 2.54 -7.09
CA LYS A 309 -25.33 2.23 -7.99
C LYS A 309 -25.52 3.25 -9.11
N GLY A 310 -25.12 4.51 -8.89
CA GLY A 310 -25.14 5.56 -9.90
C GLY A 310 -23.95 5.54 -10.87
N SER A 311 -22.99 4.64 -10.67
CA SER A 311 -21.80 4.51 -11.51
C SER A 311 -21.95 3.42 -12.58
N GLY A 312 -21.12 3.51 -13.63
CA GLY A 312 -21.13 2.57 -14.75
C GLY A 312 -20.94 1.10 -14.35
N ARG A 313 -21.50 0.20 -15.16
CA ARG A 313 -21.50 -1.26 -14.90
C ARG A 313 -20.15 -1.93 -15.13
N TRP A 314 -19.31 -1.39 -16.01
CA TRP A 314 -17.99 -1.93 -16.31
C TRP A 314 -16.96 -1.36 -15.35
N ALA A 315 -16.14 -2.24 -14.78
CA ALA A 315 -14.90 -1.88 -14.12
C ALA A 315 -13.74 -2.03 -15.11
N VAL A 316 -12.88 -1.02 -15.18
CA VAL A 316 -11.70 -0.97 -16.03
C VAL A 316 -10.47 -1.06 -15.14
N ALA A 317 -9.69 -2.11 -15.33
CA ALA A 317 -8.44 -2.34 -14.62
C ALA A 317 -7.26 -1.86 -15.45
N GLY A 318 -6.20 -1.42 -14.78
CA GLY A 318 -5.02 -0.95 -15.49
C GLY A 318 -4.12 -0.05 -14.67
N GLU A 319 -2.90 0.08 -15.18
CA GLU A 319 -1.88 0.93 -14.58
C GLU A 319 -2.16 2.40 -14.89
N VAL A 320 -1.97 3.26 -13.89
CA VAL A 320 -2.22 4.70 -14.03
C VAL A 320 -0.95 5.52 -13.90
N VAL A 321 -0.87 6.55 -14.72
CA VAL A 321 0.07 7.67 -14.56
C VAL A 321 -0.75 8.92 -14.27
N ALA A 322 -0.56 9.54 -13.11
CA ALA A 322 -1.33 10.72 -12.73
C ALA A 322 -0.68 12.00 -13.30
N LEU A 323 -1.42 12.73 -14.12
CA LEU A 323 -0.99 14.00 -14.74
C LEU A 323 -1.48 15.24 -13.98
N ALA A 324 -2.32 15.00 -12.97
CA ALA A 324 -2.88 16.00 -12.08
C ALA A 324 -3.08 15.44 -10.67
N ARG A 325 -3.22 16.34 -9.71
CA ARG A 325 -3.56 16.07 -8.31
C ARG A 325 -4.94 16.66 -8.00
N PRO A 326 -5.76 16.03 -7.14
CA PRO A 326 -6.93 16.68 -6.55
C PRO A 326 -6.51 17.99 -5.85
N SER A 327 -7.22 19.09 -6.11
CA SER A 327 -6.95 20.34 -5.41
C SER A 327 -7.53 20.26 -4.00
N SER A 328 -6.68 20.36 -2.98
CA SER A 328 -7.14 20.55 -1.60
C SER A 328 -7.53 22.01 -1.30
N GLY A 329 -7.02 22.95 -2.08
CA GLY A 329 -7.01 24.38 -1.74
C GLY A 329 -5.84 24.78 -0.83
N PHE A 330 -5.03 23.83 -0.37
CA PHE A 330 -3.92 24.04 0.56
C PHE A 330 -2.66 23.25 0.12
N PRO A 331 -2.00 23.68 -0.98
CA PRO A 331 -0.89 22.95 -1.59
C PRO A 331 0.32 22.71 -0.67
N GLU A 332 0.47 23.48 0.40
CA GLU A 332 1.52 23.33 1.41
C GLU A 332 1.32 22.10 2.32
N PHE A 333 0.08 21.65 2.50
CA PHE A 333 -0.26 20.45 3.29
C PHE A 333 -0.42 19.20 2.42
N ASP A 334 -0.31 19.37 1.11
CA ASP A 334 -0.48 18.36 0.09
C ASP A 334 0.77 17.48 0.00
N LEU A 335 1.02 16.65 1.01
CA LEU A 335 2.17 15.75 1.04
C LEU A 335 1.84 14.37 0.46
N THR A 336 2.76 13.79 -0.32
CA THR A 336 2.68 12.38 -0.77
C THR A 336 3.13 11.44 0.35
N PRO A 337 2.84 10.13 0.26
CA PRO A 337 3.37 9.14 1.18
C PRO A 337 4.91 9.20 1.32
N ARG A 338 5.63 9.43 0.22
CA ARG A 338 7.09 9.59 0.24
C ARG A 338 7.51 10.81 1.05
N GLN A 339 6.90 11.97 0.79
CA GLN A 339 7.23 13.21 1.48
C GLN A 339 6.95 13.13 2.99
N VAL A 340 5.83 12.52 3.40
CA VAL A 340 5.55 12.33 4.83
C VAL A 340 6.58 11.40 5.49
N ARG A 341 7.02 10.34 4.81
CA ARG A 341 8.10 9.47 5.29
C ARG A 341 9.44 10.21 5.40
N GLU A 342 9.74 11.11 4.46
CA GLU A 342 10.93 11.96 4.51
C GLU A 342 10.88 12.89 5.73
N VAL A 343 9.75 13.55 6.00
CA VAL A 343 9.57 14.38 7.20
C VAL A 343 9.74 13.53 8.47
N LYS A 344 9.13 12.35 8.53
CA LYS A 344 9.29 11.40 9.64
C LYS A 344 10.76 11.07 9.89
N ALA A 345 11.51 10.75 8.83
CA ALA A 345 12.93 10.40 8.92
C ALA A 345 13.79 11.60 9.35
N GLN A 346 13.56 12.79 8.77
CA GLN A 346 14.27 14.03 9.12
C GLN A 346 14.07 14.42 10.58
N ARG A 347 12.87 14.19 11.13
CA ARG A 347 12.56 14.42 12.55
C ARG A 347 13.05 13.30 13.49
N GLY A 348 13.65 12.24 12.95
CA GLY A 348 14.15 11.11 13.73
C GLY A 348 13.05 10.24 14.38
N TRP A 349 11.78 10.44 13.99
CA TRP A 349 10.65 9.69 14.54
C TRP A 349 10.76 8.21 14.13
N GLN A 350 10.84 7.31 15.11
CA GLN A 350 10.80 5.86 14.86
C GLN A 350 9.35 5.41 14.70
N THR A 351 8.47 5.96 15.53
CA THR A 351 7.04 5.69 15.58
C THR A 351 6.24 6.92 15.19
N MET A 352 5.11 6.71 14.52
CA MET A 352 4.21 7.80 14.14
C MET A 352 2.77 7.30 14.15
N VAL A 353 1.86 8.05 14.78
CA VAL A 353 0.45 7.73 14.84
C VAL A 353 -0.33 8.55 13.83
N GLY A 354 -1.21 7.90 13.05
CA GLY A 354 -2.12 8.59 12.16
C GLY A 354 -3.47 8.87 12.81
N PHE A 355 -4.01 10.07 12.60
CA PHE A 355 -5.38 10.42 12.97
C PHE A 355 -6.15 10.90 11.72
N GLN A 356 -7.18 10.13 11.33
CA GLN A 356 -8.11 10.50 10.25
C GLN A 356 -9.22 11.36 10.83
N THR A 357 -9.54 12.47 10.18
CA THR A 357 -10.75 13.25 10.49
C THR A 357 -11.34 13.89 9.25
N ARG A 358 -12.65 14.17 9.30
CA ARG A 358 -13.34 15.08 8.37
C ARG A 358 -14.03 16.24 9.09
N ASN A 359 -13.93 16.25 10.43
CA ASN A 359 -14.57 17.21 11.32
C ASN A 359 -13.48 17.99 12.09
N PRO A 360 -13.78 19.22 12.55
CA PRO A 360 -12.93 19.91 13.52
C PRO A 360 -12.56 18.99 14.71
N VAL A 361 -11.32 19.11 15.18
CA VAL A 361 -10.83 18.33 16.32
C VAL A 361 -11.31 19.01 17.60
N HIS A 362 -12.25 18.37 18.30
CA HIS A 362 -12.73 18.78 19.63
C HIS A 362 -11.97 18.07 20.76
N ARG A 363 -12.25 18.39 22.02
CA ARG A 363 -11.50 17.93 23.22
C ARG A 363 -11.36 16.42 23.33
N ALA A 364 -12.40 15.66 22.94
CA ALA A 364 -12.32 14.20 22.84
C ALA A 364 -11.28 13.73 21.81
N HIS A 365 -11.32 14.24 20.57
CA HIS A 365 -10.31 13.90 19.57
C HIS A 365 -8.90 14.34 19.99
N GLU A 366 -8.76 15.53 20.60
CA GLU A 366 -7.51 16.01 21.18
C GLU A 366 -6.97 15.03 22.24
N TYR A 367 -7.82 14.54 23.13
CA TYR A 367 -7.45 13.57 24.17
C TYR A 367 -6.92 12.26 23.57
N LEU A 368 -7.58 11.69 22.56
CA LEU A 368 -7.09 10.48 21.88
C LEU A 368 -5.69 10.67 21.30
N GLN A 369 -5.48 11.80 20.62
CA GLN A 369 -4.20 12.16 20.01
C GLN A 369 -3.10 12.33 21.07
N LYS A 370 -3.41 13.00 22.18
CA LYS A 370 -2.46 13.22 23.27
C LYS A 370 -2.08 11.93 24.00
N VAL A 371 -3.06 11.07 24.30
CA VAL A 371 -2.78 9.77 24.91
C VAL A 371 -1.87 8.93 24.01
N ALA A 372 -2.09 8.94 22.69
CA ALA A 372 -1.20 8.23 21.76
C ALA A 372 0.23 8.81 21.74
N LEU A 373 0.36 10.14 21.82
CA LEU A 373 1.65 10.84 21.87
C LEU A 373 2.43 10.58 23.17
N GLU A 374 1.86 10.01 24.23
CA GLU A 374 2.66 9.64 25.41
C GLU A 374 3.67 8.51 25.11
N SER A 375 3.38 7.65 24.12
CA SER A 375 4.23 6.50 23.78
C SER A 375 4.73 6.48 22.33
N ILE A 376 4.42 7.50 21.53
CA ILE A 376 4.67 7.51 20.07
C ILE A 376 5.33 8.84 19.68
N ASP A 377 6.42 8.81 18.93
CA ASP A 377 7.25 10.01 18.68
C ASP A 377 6.50 11.16 18.03
N GLY A 378 5.71 10.88 16.98
CA GLY A 378 4.99 11.90 16.22
C GLY A 378 3.54 11.56 15.89
N LEU A 379 2.75 12.60 15.62
CA LEU A 379 1.36 12.52 15.15
C LEU A 379 1.26 13.07 13.73
N LEU A 380 0.65 12.29 12.84
CA LEU A 380 0.14 12.74 11.55
C LEU A 380 -1.36 13.04 11.68
N LEU A 381 -1.72 14.31 11.83
CA LEU A 381 -3.10 14.77 11.71
C LEU A 381 -3.42 14.84 10.22
N HIS A 382 -4.30 13.95 9.76
CA HIS A 382 -4.47 13.66 8.33
C HIS A 382 -5.93 13.88 7.88
N PRO A 383 -6.43 15.13 7.87
CA PRO A 383 -7.81 15.43 7.53
C PRO A 383 -8.15 15.16 6.06
N LEU A 384 -9.38 14.71 5.82
CA LEU A 384 -9.95 14.63 4.49
C LEU A 384 -10.41 16.03 4.04
N VAL A 385 -9.88 16.45 2.89
CA VAL A 385 -10.20 17.74 2.25
C VAL A 385 -10.83 17.56 0.87
N GLY A 386 -10.98 16.31 0.39
CA GLY A 386 -11.75 15.98 -0.80
C GLY A 386 -13.25 16.18 -0.61
N GLU A 387 -14.03 15.76 -1.61
CA GLU A 387 -15.49 15.89 -1.61
C GLU A 387 -16.11 15.25 -0.36
N THR A 388 -16.75 16.08 0.48
CA THR A 388 -17.52 15.66 1.66
C THR A 388 -19.01 15.83 1.42
N LYS A 389 -19.85 15.28 2.30
CA LYS A 389 -21.30 15.50 2.24
C LYS A 389 -21.64 16.97 2.49
N SER A 390 -22.78 17.41 1.98
CA SER A 390 -23.16 18.84 1.93
C SER A 390 -23.40 19.49 3.30
N ASP A 391 -23.52 18.72 4.38
CA ASP A 391 -23.71 19.23 5.75
C ASP A 391 -22.42 19.23 6.60
N ASP A 392 -21.25 19.01 5.98
CA ASP A 392 -19.95 19.12 6.64
C ASP A 392 -19.41 20.55 6.58
N ILE A 393 -18.81 21.01 7.68
CA ILE A 393 -18.16 22.33 7.80
C ILE A 393 -17.13 22.52 6.69
N PRO A 394 -17.06 23.67 5.98
CA PRO A 394 -16.15 23.87 4.84
C PRO A 394 -14.69 23.54 5.14
N ALA A 395 -13.96 23.01 4.15
CA ALA A 395 -12.57 22.58 4.32
C ALA A 395 -11.65 23.70 4.84
N ALA A 396 -11.83 24.94 4.37
CA ALA A 396 -11.06 26.10 4.83
C ALA A 396 -11.24 26.39 6.33
N VAL A 397 -12.48 26.31 6.83
CA VAL A 397 -12.78 26.48 8.25
C VAL A 397 -12.15 25.36 9.07
N ARG A 398 -12.24 24.10 8.59
CA ARG A 398 -11.61 22.95 9.27
C ARG A 398 -10.09 23.09 9.34
N MET A 399 -9.44 23.52 8.26
CA MET A 399 -7.98 23.73 8.23
C MET A 399 -7.55 24.80 9.24
N ARG A 400 -8.22 25.96 9.28
CA ARG A 400 -8.00 26.99 10.32
C ARG A 400 -8.13 26.40 11.73
N CYS A 401 -9.15 25.59 11.98
CA CYS A 401 -9.34 24.92 13.27
C CYS A 401 -8.17 23.99 13.65
N TYR A 402 -7.63 23.23 12.68
CA TYR A 402 -6.51 22.34 12.93
C TYR A 402 -5.22 23.11 13.22
N GLU A 403 -4.95 24.17 12.46
CA GLU A 403 -3.78 25.02 12.66
C GLU A 403 -3.79 25.68 14.04
N GLU A 404 -4.90 26.31 14.43
CA GLU A 404 -5.09 26.90 15.75
C GLU A 404 -4.87 25.88 16.87
N LEU A 405 -5.47 24.69 16.74
CA LEU A 405 -5.32 23.64 17.73
C LEU A 405 -3.86 23.18 17.85
N LEU A 406 -3.20 22.89 16.72
CA LEU A 406 -1.84 22.38 16.73
C LEU A 406 -0.85 23.43 17.25
N ALA A 407 -1.01 24.69 16.87
CA ALA A 407 -0.16 25.79 17.32
C ALA A 407 -0.30 26.07 18.82
N GLY A 408 -1.52 26.06 19.35
CA GLY A 408 -1.77 26.41 20.75
C GLY A 408 -1.59 25.24 21.74
N TYR A 409 -1.77 24.00 21.30
CA TYR A 409 -2.00 22.88 22.21
C TYR A 409 -1.15 21.63 21.99
N PHE A 410 -0.23 21.63 21.01
CA PHE A 410 0.68 20.52 20.73
C PHE A 410 2.14 20.98 20.59
N PRO A 411 3.13 20.13 20.94
CA PRO A 411 4.52 20.40 20.61
C PRO A 411 4.72 20.36 19.09
N SER A 412 5.19 21.46 18.49
CA SER A 412 5.29 21.62 17.03
C SER A 412 6.25 20.62 16.37
N ASP A 413 7.28 20.20 17.08
CA ASP A 413 8.26 19.19 16.68
C ASP A 413 7.69 17.75 16.70
N ARG A 414 6.49 17.56 17.24
CA ARG A 414 5.82 16.26 17.40
C ARG A 414 4.55 16.08 16.56
N VAL A 415 4.15 17.10 15.79
CA VAL A 415 2.94 17.05 14.97
C VAL A 415 3.20 17.41 13.51
N LEU A 416 2.50 16.74 12.61
CA LEU A 416 2.49 17.01 11.18
C LEU A 416 1.05 17.07 10.70
N LEU A 417 0.67 18.20 10.11
CA LEU A 417 -0.59 18.37 9.40
C LEU A 417 -0.35 18.08 7.91
N ALA A 418 -1.12 17.16 7.34
CA ALA A 418 -1.12 16.91 5.90
C ALA A 418 -2.53 16.57 5.43
N THR A 419 -2.89 16.91 4.20
CA THR A 419 -4.19 16.62 3.63
C THR A 419 -4.27 15.19 3.09
N ASN A 420 -5.39 14.52 3.38
CA ASN A 420 -5.70 13.22 2.79
C ASN A 420 -6.48 13.44 1.48
N PRO A 421 -5.92 13.07 0.31
CA PRO A 421 -6.59 13.25 -0.98
C PRO A 421 -7.75 12.29 -1.21
N ALA A 422 -7.95 11.29 -0.35
CA ALA A 422 -9.07 10.36 -0.45
C ALA A 422 -10.43 11.05 -0.38
N TRP A 423 -11.45 10.38 -0.91
CA TRP A 423 -12.86 10.75 -0.74
C TRP A 423 -13.56 9.77 0.22
N MET A 424 -14.56 10.28 0.95
CA MET A 424 -15.24 9.51 2.01
C MET A 424 -16.28 8.56 1.42
N ARG A 425 -16.13 7.26 1.66
CA ARG A 425 -17.08 6.21 1.21
C ARG A 425 -18.19 5.94 2.22
N TYR A 426 -17.96 6.30 3.48
CA TYR A 426 -18.81 6.00 4.63
C TYR A 426 -19.01 4.50 4.84
N ALA A 427 -18.02 3.67 4.52
CA ALA A 427 -18.10 2.21 4.60
C ALA A 427 -17.71 1.65 5.98
N GLY A 428 -17.80 2.48 7.03
CA GLY A 428 -17.64 2.10 8.43
C GLY A 428 -16.45 1.17 8.67
N PRO A 429 -16.66 -0.09 9.10
CA PRO A 429 -15.58 -1.03 9.40
C PRO A 429 -14.65 -1.32 8.21
N LYS A 430 -15.18 -1.43 6.98
CA LYS A 430 -14.36 -1.69 5.79
C LYS A 430 -13.48 -0.48 5.46
N GLU A 431 -13.99 0.72 5.67
CA GLU A 431 -13.21 1.95 5.47
C GLU A 431 -12.20 2.22 6.61
N ALA A 432 -12.45 1.72 7.82
CA ALA A 432 -11.47 1.78 8.90
C ALA A 432 -10.18 1.01 8.54
N VAL A 433 -10.32 -0.18 7.95
CA VAL A 433 -9.17 -0.96 7.42
C VAL A 433 -8.49 -0.23 6.26
N PHE A 434 -9.27 0.32 5.32
CA PHE A 434 -8.75 1.13 4.21
C PHE A 434 -7.94 2.33 4.73
N HIS A 435 -8.47 3.07 5.71
CA HIS A 435 -7.77 4.20 6.33
C HIS A 435 -6.47 3.75 7.02
N ALA A 436 -6.47 2.61 7.73
CA ALA A 436 -5.25 2.08 8.34
C ALA A 436 -4.17 1.75 7.28
N ILE A 437 -4.55 1.13 6.17
CA ILE A 437 -3.64 0.83 5.04
C ILE A 437 -3.05 2.11 4.46
N VAL A 438 -3.88 3.14 4.22
CA VAL A 438 -3.40 4.45 3.76
C VAL A 438 -2.38 5.02 4.75
N ARG A 439 -2.68 5.02 6.06
CA ARG A 439 -1.77 5.59 7.07
C ARG A 439 -0.45 4.84 7.17
N ARG A 440 -0.49 3.51 7.07
CA ARG A 440 0.71 2.69 6.97
C ARG A 440 1.56 3.11 5.78
N ASN A 441 0.94 3.33 4.63
CA ASN A 441 1.64 3.73 3.41
C ASN A 441 2.25 5.13 3.52
N TYR A 442 1.65 6.03 4.29
CA TYR A 442 2.22 7.32 4.69
C TYR A 442 3.31 7.24 5.79
N GLY A 443 3.61 6.04 6.31
CA GLY A 443 4.70 5.81 7.27
C GLY A 443 4.29 5.77 8.74
N CYS A 444 2.99 5.81 9.04
CA CYS A 444 2.48 5.59 10.38
C CYS A 444 2.74 4.15 10.83
N THR A 445 3.20 4.01 12.07
CA THR A 445 3.34 2.71 12.75
C THR A 445 2.09 2.37 13.56
N HIS A 446 1.31 3.39 13.93
CA HIS A 446 0.07 3.25 14.67
C HIS A 446 -1.08 4.01 14.00
N PHE A 447 -2.31 3.57 14.18
CA PHE A 447 -3.50 4.26 13.71
C PHE A 447 -4.57 4.32 14.80
N ILE A 448 -5.08 5.53 15.06
CA ILE A 448 -6.17 5.73 16.01
C ILE A 448 -7.49 5.38 15.34
N VAL A 449 -8.24 4.49 15.99
CA VAL A 449 -9.62 4.17 15.63
C VAL A 449 -10.48 4.43 16.86
N GLY A 450 -11.41 5.36 16.72
CA GLY A 450 -12.39 5.68 17.74
C GLY A 450 -13.73 4.99 17.50
N ARG A 451 -14.71 5.37 18.33
CA ARG A 451 -16.11 5.00 18.19
C ARG A 451 -16.66 5.39 16.80
N ASP A 452 -17.44 4.51 16.18
CA ASP A 452 -18.19 4.78 14.94
C ASP A 452 -17.31 5.29 13.78
N HIS A 453 -16.06 4.79 13.71
CA HIS A 453 -15.08 5.22 12.73
C HIS A 453 -15.59 5.00 11.30
N ALA A 454 -15.57 6.05 10.50
CA ALA A 454 -16.08 6.09 9.13
C ALA A 454 -17.57 5.70 8.98
N GLY A 455 -18.34 5.71 10.07
CA GLY A 455 -19.78 5.45 10.05
C GLY A 455 -20.60 6.60 9.46
N VAL A 456 -21.83 6.26 9.11
CA VAL A 456 -22.90 7.19 8.72
C VAL A 456 -24.23 6.67 9.26
N GLY A 457 -25.09 7.58 9.73
CA GLY A 457 -26.41 7.23 10.25
C GLY A 457 -26.36 6.14 11.34
N SER A 458 -27.12 5.07 11.13
CA SER A 458 -27.21 3.91 12.03
C SER A 458 -26.90 2.59 11.31
N TYR A 459 -26.18 2.63 10.19
CA TYR A 459 -25.87 1.44 9.37
C TYR A 459 -24.88 0.48 10.03
N TYR A 460 -24.07 0.95 10.98
CA TYR A 460 -23.02 0.16 11.60
C TYR A 460 -23.19 0.13 13.12
N ASP A 461 -22.87 -1.00 13.73
CA ASP A 461 -22.70 -1.03 15.18
C ASP A 461 -21.55 -0.10 15.60
N THR A 462 -21.74 0.54 16.75
CA THR A 462 -20.86 1.56 17.33
C THR A 462 -19.38 1.15 17.40
N TYR A 463 -19.09 -0.14 17.62
CA TYR A 463 -17.72 -0.66 17.71
C TYR A 463 -17.40 -1.69 16.62
N ALA A 464 -18.19 -1.76 15.55
CA ALA A 464 -17.90 -2.64 14.42
C ALA A 464 -16.54 -2.33 13.78
N ALA A 465 -16.15 -1.05 13.72
CA ALA A 465 -14.85 -0.62 13.23
C ALA A 465 -13.68 -1.04 14.14
N HIS A 466 -13.91 -1.41 15.40
CA HIS A 466 -12.88 -2.02 16.23
C HIS A 466 -12.78 -3.52 15.94
N ARG A 467 -13.92 -4.21 15.91
CA ARG A 467 -13.99 -5.67 15.77
C ARG A 467 -13.52 -6.17 14.40
N VAL A 468 -13.65 -5.36 13.35
CA VAL A 468 -13.14 -5.73 12.02
C VAL A 468 -11.65 -6.07 12.03
N PHE A 469 -10.87 -5.43 12.91
CA PHE A 469 -9.44 -5.68 13.04
C PHE A 469 -9.12 -7.02 13.73
N ASP A 470 -10.08 -7.64 14.43
CA ASP A 470 -9.91 -8.97 15.03
C ASP A 470 -9.82 -10.08 13.97
N GLY A 471 -10.26 -9.79 12.74
CA GLY A 471 -10.15 -10.71 11.59
C GLY A 471 -8.77 -10.74 10.93
N TYR A 472 -7.80 -9.97 11.43
CA TYR A 472 -6.43 -9.89 10.90
C TYR A 472 -5.43 -10.33 11.95
N ARG A 473 -4.32 -10.94 11.49
CA ARG A 473 -3.19 -11.19 12.39
C ARG A 473 -2.47 -9.88 12.72
N ALA A 474 -1.82 -9.82 13.88
CA ALA A 474 -1.14 -8.61 14.37
C ALA A 474 -0.10 -8.04 13.38
N ASP A 475 0.56 -8.89 12.60
CA ASP A 475 1.59 -8.54 11.62
C ASP A 475 1.05 -8.23 10.22
N GLU A 476 -0.20 -8.59 9.95
CA GLU A 476 -0.73 -8.69 8.59
C GLU A 476 -1.00 -7.33 7.95
N LEU A 477 -1.54 -6.39 8.72
CA LEU A 477 -1.80 -5.04 8.24
C LEU A 477 -0.51 -4.22 8.17
N GLY A 478 0.53 -4.56 8.91
CA GLY A 478 1.78 -3.79 9.00
C GLY A 478 1.63 -2.44 9.72
N ILE A 479 0.56 -2.26 10.48
CA ILE A 479 0.29 -1.08 11.32
C ILE A 479 -0.49 -1.51 12.57
N GLU A 480 -0.14 -0.96 13.72
CA GLU A 480 -0.82 -1.24 14.98
C GLU A 480 -2.05 -0.35 15.17
N ILE A 481 -3.15 -0.91 15.66
CA ILE A 481 -4.42 -0.20 15.80
C ILE A 481 -4.64 0.18 17.27
N LEU A 482 -4.71 1.48 17.54
CA LEU A 482 -5.05 2.03 18.85
C LEU A 482 -6.56 2.25 18.94
N ARG A 483 -7.24 1.35 19.64
CA ARG A 483 -8.71 1.37 19.81
C ARG A 483 -9.10 2.21 21.01
N PHE A 484 -9.75 3.34 20.77
CA PHE A 484 -10.23 4.23 21.83
C PHE A 484 -11.74 4.10 22.01
N GLU A 485 -12.16 3.87 23.25
CA GLU A 485 -13.58 3.84 23.60
C GLU A 485 -14.19 5.25 23.60
N HIS A 486 -15.51 5.32 23.82
CA HIS A 486 -16.20 6.58 23.95
C HIS A 486 -15.58 7.47 25.04
N THR A 487 -15.18 8.68 24.64
CA THR A 487 -14.54 9.67 25.53
C THR A 487 -15.43 10.88 25.76
N PHE A 488 -15.40 11.40 26.97
CA PHE A 488 -16.25 12.49 27.45
C PHE A 488 -15.50 13.34 28.48
N TYR A 489 -15.94 14.57 28.69
CA TYR A 489 -15.44 15.36 29.82
C TYR A 489 -16.20 14.94 31.08
N CYS A 490 -15.49 14.50 32.12
CA CYS A 490 -16.11 14.17 33.40
C CYS A 490 -15.87 15.31 34.40
N GLU A 491 -16.94 15.84 34.97
CA GLU A 491 -16.88 16.93 35.94
C GLU A 491 -16.13 16.53 37.21
N ALA A 492 -16.40 15.33 37.74
CA ALA A 492 -15.72 14.82 38.94
C ALA A 492 -14.23 14.55 38.71
N CYS A 493 -13.84 14.12 37.50
CA CYS A 493 -12.43 13.94 37.14
C CYS A 493 -11.74 15.28 36.79
N GLY A 494 -12.50 16.34 36.53
CA GLY A 494 -11.99 17.64 36.07
C GLY A 494 -11.37 17.62 34.67
N GLY A 495 -11.70 16.63 33.82
CA GLY A 495 -11.01 16.45 32.55
C GLY A 495 -11.61 15.40 31.61
N MET A 496 -10.97 15.23 30.46
CA MET A 496 -11.31 14.19 29.49
C MET A 496 -10.99 12.82 30.05
N ALA A 497 -11.95 11.90 29.91
CA ALA A 497 -11.80 10.51 30.32
C ALA A 497 -12.54 9.58 29.35
N SER A 498 -12.46 8.28 29.63
CA SER A 498 -13.18 7.23 28.90
C SER A 498 -13.89 6.29 29.89
N THR A 499 -14.72 5.40 29.36
CA THR A 499 -15.31 4.30 30.13
C THR A 499 -14.28 3.36 30.76
N ARG A 500 -13.01 3.39 30.33
CA ARG A 500 -11.91 2.61 30.93
C ARG A 500 -11.22 3.30 32.10
N THR A 501 -11.33 4.63 32.19
CA THR A 501 -10.55 5.45 33.11
C THR A 501 -11.40 6.26 34.08
N CYS A 502 -12.70 6.35 33.83
CA CYS A 502 -13.67 7.04 34.68
C CYS A 502 -14.70 6.05 35.26
N PRO A 503 -14.84 5.93 36.59
CA PRO A 503 -15.88 5.11 37.22
C PRO A 503 -17.20 5.87 37.46
N HIS A 504 -17.23 7.18 37.19
CA HIS A 504 -18.38 8.03 37.51
C HIS A 504 -19.58 7.76 36.58
N PRO A 505 -20.80 8.06 37.04
CA PRO A 505 -22.01 7.79 36.28
C PRO A 505 -22.24 8.86 35.19
N LYS A 506 -23.12 8.55 34.23
CA LYS A 506 -23.28 9.36 32.99
C LYS A 506 -23.72 10.80 33.24
N GLU A 507 -24.38 11.07 34.36
CA GLU A 507 -24.85 12.41 34.75
C GLU A 507 -23.69 13.39 34.99
N MET A 508 -22.50 12.87 35.30
CA MET A 508 -21.27 13.65 35.45
C MET A 508 -20.48 13.80 34.14
N HIS A 509 -20.98 13.26 33.02
CA HIS A 509 -20.29 13.24 31.74
C HIS A 509 -20.89 14.29 30.80
N LYS A 510 -20.10 15.29 30.42
CA LYS A 510 -20.46 16.26 29.39
C LYS A 510 -20.12 15.72 28.00
N THR A 511 -21.13 15.65 27.15
CA THR A 511 -21.01 15.33 25.72
C THR A 511 -21.88 16.28 24.92
N LEU A 512 -21.42 16.70 23.73
CA LEU A 512 -22.20 17.50 22.82
C LEU A 512 -22.39 16.74 21.50
N SER A 513 -23.64 16.62 21.04
CA SER A 513 -23.93 16.04 19.72
C SER A 513 -23.64 17.06 18.62
N GLY A 514 -23.35 16.58 17.39
CA GLY A 514 -23.12 17.48 16.26
C GLY A 514 -24.31 18.42 15.98
N THR A 515 -25.54 17.94 16.18
CA THR A 515 -26.75 18.78 16.07
C THR A 515 -26.80 19.87 17.13
N ALA A 516 -26.38 19.58 18.36
CA ALA A 516 -26.30 20.59 19.42
C ALA A 516 -25.19 21.62 19.13
N VAL A 517 -24.04 21.19 18.59
CA VAL A 517 -22.95 22.11 18.18
C VAL A 517 -23.48 23.09 17.14
N ARG A 518 -24.10 22.58 16.07
CA ARG A 518 -24.65 23.41 14.99
C ARG A 518 -25.67 24.40 15.52
N LYS A 519 -26.61 23.95 16.36
CA LYS A 519 -27.60 24.84 16.99
C LYS A 519 -26.94 25.98 17.76
N LEU A 520 -25.92 25.72 18.57
CA LEU A 520 -25.21 26.77 19.32
C LEU A 520 -24.52 27.77 18.38
N LEU A 521 -23.84 27.28 17.33
CA LEU A 521 -23.22 28.13 16.31
C LEU A 521 -24.26 28.97 15.56
N ASP A 522 -25.40 28.36 15.20
CA ASP A 522 -26.54 29.01 14.56
C ASP A 522 -27.24 30.03 15.49
N GLU A 523 -27.09 29.91 16.80
CA GLU A 523 -27.61 30.89 17.76
C GLU A 523 -26.54 31.95 18.14
N GLY A 524 -25.32 31.84 17.59
CA GLY A 524 -24.18 32.70 17.96
C GLY A 524 -23.73 32.51 19.41
N GLN A 525 -24.00 31.34 20.00
CA GLN A 525 -23.64 31.01 21.38
C GLN A 525 -22.28 30.30 21.45
N ASP A 526 -21.53 30.59 22.51
CA ASP A 526 -20.23 29.98 22.75
C ASP A 526 -20.33 28.45 22.91
N LEU A 527 -19.36 27.75 22.30
CA LEU A 527 -19.18 26.32 22.55
C LEU A 527 -18.46 26.11 23.90
N PRO A 528 -18.92 25.19 24.76
CA PRO A 528 -18.31 24.97 26.07
C PRO A 528 -16.82 24.59 25.98
N PRO A 529 -15.95 25.10 26.86
CA PRO A 529 -14.52 24.77 26.87
C PRO A 529 -14.23 23.29 27.19
N GLU A 530 -15.18 22.60 27.82
CA GLU A 530 -15.15 21.16 28.02
C GLU A 530 -15.31 20.37 26.72
N PHE A 531 -15.94 20.97 25.71
CA PHE A 531 -16.16 20.37 24.40
C PHE A 531 -15.08 20.73 23.38
N THR A 532 -14.74 22.01 23.23
CA THR A 532 -13.73 22.47 22.26
C THR A 532 -12.85 23.57 22.85
N ARG A 533 -11.67 23.81 22.27
CA ARG A 533 -10.79 24.91 22.71
C ARG A 533 -11.42 26.27 22.34
N PRO A 534 -11.32 27.30 23.19
CA PRO A 534 -11.93 28.61 22.91
C PRO A 534 -11.50 29.23 21.57
N GLU A 535 -10.24 29.08 21.18
CA GLU A 535 -9.70 29.59 19.93
C GLU A 535 -10.30 28.86 18.72
N VAL A 536 -10.46 27.54 18.83
CA VAL A 536 -11.15 26.72 17.82
C VAL A 536 -12.64 27.05 17.78
N ALA A 537 -13.29 27.28 18.93
CA ALA A 537 -14.69 27.71 18.99
C ALA A 537 -14.90 29.02 18.24
N ARG A 538 -13.99 29.98 18.41
CA ARG A 538 -14.04 31.27 17.74
C ARG A 538 -13.96 31.14 16.22
N VAL A 539 -13.03 30.33 15.71
CA VAL A 539 -12.94 30.06 14.26
C VAL A 539 -14.27 29.50 13.71
N LEU A 540 -14.94 28.64 14.47
CA LEU A 540 -16.23 28.07 14.08
C LEU A 540 -17.37 29.09 14.13
N LEU A 541 -17.38 29.95 15.14
CA LEU A 541 -18.38 31.02 15.29
C LEU A 541 -18.24 32.08 14.20
N ASP A 542 -17.02 32.54 13.94
CA ASP A 542 -16.73 33.53 12.90
C ASP A 542 -17.20 33.00 11.53
N ALA A 543 -16.89 31.73 11.21
CA ALA A 543 -17.34 31.10 9.97
C ALA A 543 -18.88 30.96 9.87
N ALA A 544 -19.56 30.60 10.97
CA ALA A 544 -21.02 30.49 10.98
C ALA A 544 -21.72 31.86 10.83
N GLN A 545 -21.07 32.95 11.25
CA GLN A 545 -21.54 34.31 11.03
C GLN A 545 -21.33 34.75 9.58
N GLU A 546 -20.14 34.50 9.00
CA GLU A 546 -19.82 34.76 7.59
C GLU A 546 -20.84 34.08 6.65
N GLU A 547 -21.14 32.80 6.85
CA GLU A 547 -22.14 32.07 6.04
C GLU A 547 -23.55 32.67 6.11
N LYS A 548 -23.94 33.22 7.26
CA LYS A 548 -25.25 33.88 7.41
C LYS A 548 -25.29 35.23 6.72
N GLU A 549 -24.22 36.01 6.82
CA GLU A 549 -24.11 37.29 6.15
C GLU A 549 -24.21 37.10 4.62
N GLU A 550 -23.49 36.11 4.07
CA GLU A 550 -23.56 35.74 2.65
C GLU A 550 -24.96 35.24 2.24
N ALA A 551 -25.68 34.51 3.10
CA ALA A 551 -27.04 34.05 2.80
C ALA A 551 -28.10 35.15 2.86
N THR A 552 -27.81 36.26 3.55
CA THR A 552 -28.70 37.44 3.67
C THR A 552 -28.38 38.57 2.70
N ALA A 553 -27.23 38.52 2.03
CA ALA A 553 -26.80 39.43 0.97
C ALA A 553 -27.30 38.97 -0.41
#